data_AF-A0A8J7C1R2-F1
#
_entry.id   AF-A0A8J7C1R2-F1
#
_cell.length_a   1.000
_cell.length_b   1.000
_cell.length_c   1.000
_cell.angle_alpha   90.00
_cell.angle_beta   90.00
_cell.angle_gamma   90.00
#
_symmetry.space_group_name_H-M   'P 1'
#
loop_
_entity.id
_entity.type
_entity.pdbx_description
1 polymer ?
#
loop_
_entity_poly.entity_id
_entity_poly.type
_entity_poly.pdbx_seq_one_letter_code
_entity_poly.pdbx_strand_id
1 'polypeptide(L)'
;MHSIVIDPANQGRLFLGTDLGVMTSNNDGRTWAVENTGFANAVTEWLALGNDEEGNPLLFAFTHGRGAWRVGLNPAKSNPRKPTGRRSY
;
A
#
# COMPACT_ATOMS: atom_id res chain seq x y z
N MET A 1 14.18 -6.44 2.95
CA MET A 1 12.92 -5.76 3.29
C MET A 1 13.30 -4.56 4.11
N HIS A 2 13.00 -3.36 3.64
CA HIS A 2 13.40 -2.12 4.29
C HIS A 2 12.24 -1.46 5.04
N SER A 3 11.02 -1.58 4.50
CA SER A 3 9.83 -0.99 5.08
C SER A 3 8.57 -1.78 4.72
N ILE A 4 7.55 -1.73 5.59
CA ILE A 4 6.21 -2.26 5.33
C ILE A 4 5.17 -1.27 5.87
N VAL A 5 4.13 -1.00 5.09
CA VAL A 5 2.97 -0.21 5.52
C VAL A 5 1.67 -0.90 5.15
N ILE A 6 0.66 -0.75 6.01
CA ILE A 6 -0.69 -1.32 5.85
C ILE A 6 -1.62 -0.20 5.40
N ASP A 7 -2.39 -0.42 4.34
CA ASP A 7 -3.41 0.52 3.91
C ASP A 7 -4.52 0.59 5.00
N PRO A 8 -4.75 1.73 5.66
CA PRO A 8 -5.75 1.85 6.72
C PRO A 8 -7.19 1.71 6.19
N ALA A 9 -7.42 1.98 4.90
CA ALA A 9 -8.72 1.79 4.28
C ALA A 9 -8.96 0.33 3.86
N ASN A 10 -7.90 -0.48 3.75
CA ASN A 10 -7.98 -1.90 3.42
C ASN A 10 -6.82 -2.68 4.07
N GLN A 11 -7.06 -3.25 5.23
CA GLN A 11 -6.03 -3.98 5.99
C GLN A 11 -5.44 -5.20 5.24
N GLY A 12 -6.13 -5.71 4.21
CA GLY A 12 -5.58 -6.77 3.35
C GLY A 12 -4.62 -6.29 2.28
N ARG A 13 -4.51 -4.97 2.08
CA ARG A 13 -3.57 -4.32 1.17
C ARG A 13 -2.34 -3.83 1.92
N LEU A 14 -1.19 -4.34 1.51
CA LEU A 14 0.12 -4.09 2.13
C LEU A 14 1.10 -3.61 1.07
N PHE A 15 2.00 -2.71 1.45
CA PHE A 15 3.08 -2.24 0.60
C PHE A 15 4.43 -2.53 1.25
N LEU A 16 5.40 -2.99 0.45
CA LEU A 16 6.76 -3.29 0.87
C LEU A 16 7.77 -2.42 0.11
N GLY A 17 8.69 -1.82 0.85
CA GLY A 17 9.92 -1.25 0.31
C GLY A 17 11.00 -2.33 0.21
N THR A 18 11.54 -2.52 -0.99
CA THR A 18 12.55 -3.53 -1.30
C THR A 18 13.69 -2.96 -2.13
N ASP A 19 14.74 -3.75 -2.34
CA ASP A 19 15.84 -3.42 -3.26
C ASP A 19 15.39 -3.32 -4.73
N LEU A 20 14.23 -3.90 -5.06
CA LEU A 20 13.63 -3.91 -6.40
C LEU A 20 12.51 -2.87 -6.56
N GLY A 21 12.35 -1.96 -5.61
CA GLY A 21 11.23 -1.00 -5.58
C GLY A 21 10.09 -1.41 -4.66
N VAL A 22 8.91 -0.88 -4.96
CA VAL A 22 7.70 -1.11 -4.16
C VAL A 22 6.98 -2.37 -4.64
N MET A 23 6.63 -3.23 -3.70
CA MET A 23 5.76 -4.38 -3.95
C MET A 23 4.44 -4.25 -3.19
N THR A 24 3.36 -4.76 -3.75
CA THR A 24 2.02 -4.71 -3.17
C THR A 24 1.45 -6.11 -3.01
N SER A 25 0.84 -6.36 -1.86
CA SER A 25 -0.04 -7.50 -1.61
C SER A 25 -1.47 -6.97 -1.51
N ASN A 26 -2.44 -7.75 -1.99
CA ASN A 26 -3.88 -7.48 -1.83
C ASN A 26 -4.61 -8.60 -1.07
N ASN A 27 -3.87 -9.48 -0.40
CA ASN A 27 -4.39 -10.66 0.30
C ASN A 27 -3.61 -11.00 1.57
N ASP A 28 -3.43 -10.02 2.45
CA ASP A 28 -2.83 -10.19 3.78
C ASP A 28 -1.37 -10.73 3.72
N GLY A 29 -0.64 -10.41 2.65
CA GLY A 29 0.75 -10.80 2.46
C GLY A 29 0.96 -12.18 1.87
N ARG A 30 -0.12 -12.87 1.42
CA ARG A 30 -0.02 -14.22 0.83
C ARG A 30 0.64 -14.22 -0.55
N THR A 31 0.42 -13.18 -1.35
CA THR A 31 1.06 -13.01 -2.67
C THR A 31 1.46 -11.56 -2.90
N TRP A 32 2.56 -11.36 -3.62
CA TRP A 32 3.14 -10.04 -3.88
C TRP A 32 3.32 -9.80 -5.37
N ALA A 33 3.07 -8.57 -5.81
CA ALA A 33 3.33 -8.11 -7.16
C ALA A 33 4.08 -6.78 -7.12
N VAL A 34 4.79 -6.44 -8.19
CA VAL A 34 5.42 -5.11 -8.32
C VAL A 34 4.34 -4.04 -8.37
N GLU A 35 4.52 -2.97 -7.61
CA GLU A 35 3.65 -1.79 -7.62
C GLU A 35 4.00 -0.91 -8.83
N ASN A 36 3.17 -0.96 -9.86
CA ASN A 36 3.42 -0.34 -11.17
C ASN A 36 2.62 0.95 -11.39
N THR A 37 2.22 1.64 -10.33
CA THR A 37 1.43 2.89 -10.39
C THR A 37 2.27 4.16 -10.58
N GLY A 38 3.58 4.04 -10.80
CA GLY A 38 4.44 5.18 -11.15
C GLY A 38 5.68 5.39 -10.27
N PHE A 39 6.00 4.45 -9.38
CA PHE A 39 7.26 4.48 -8.64
C PHE A 39 8.46 4.21 -9.55
N ALA A 40 9.62 4.76 -9.18
CA ALA A 40 10.88 4.40 -9.80
C ALA A 40 11.25 2.94 -9.47
N ASN A 41 11.81 2.24 -10.45
CA ASN A 41 12.51 0.97 -10.20
C ASN A 41 13.87 1.28 -9.53
N ALA A 42 13.86 1.39 -8.21
CA ALA A 42 15.02 1.67 -7.37
C ALA A 42 14.80 1.17 -5.94
N VAL A 43 15.91 0.96 -5.22
CA VAL A 43 15.88 0.59 -3.80
C VAL A 43 15.00 1.56 -3.02
N THR A 44 13.96 1.03 -2.39
CA THR A 44 13.01 1.79 -1.57
C THR A 44 13.28 1.51 -0.10
N GLU A 45 13.86 2.51 0.58
CA GLU A 45 14.32 2.41 1.97
C GLU A 45 13.16 2.62 2.97
N TRP A 46 12.23 3.52 2.62
CA TRP A 46 11.11 3.85 3.49
C TRP A 46 9.81 4.07 2.70
N LEU A 47 8.71 3.66 3.32
CA LEU A 47 7.34 3.94 2.87
C LEU A 47 6.58 4.73 3.92
N ALA A 48 5.76 5.68 3.48
CA ALA A 48 4.84 6.39 4.36
C ALA A 48 3.48 6.58 3.69
N LEU A 49 2.43 6.57 4.51
CA LEU A 49 1.08 6.91 4.08
C LEU A 49 0.76 8.33 4.54
N GLY A 50 0.06 9.07 3.70
CA GLY A 50 -0.44 10.40 4.00
C GLY A 50 -1.64 10.71 3.12
N ASN A 51 -2.05 11.97 3.09
CA ASN A 51 -3.10 12.45 2.21
C ASN A 51 -2.62 13.69 1.44
N ASP A 52 -3.25 14.00 0.31
CA ASP A 52 -3.11 15.29 -0.36
C ASP A 52 -3.96 16.39 0.32
N GLU A 53 -3.97 17.59 -0.26
CA GLU A 53 -4.69 18.75 0.28
C GLU A 53 -6.21 18.54 0.28
N GLU A 54 -6.71 17.74 -0.66
CA GLU A 54 -8.11 17.34 -0.77
C GLU A 54 -8.47 16.13 0.12
N GLY A 55 -7.50 15.56 0.84
CA GLY A 55 -7.69 14.43 1.74
C GLY A 55 -7.66 13.05 1.07
N ASN A 56 -7.26 12.96 -0.20
CA ASN A 56 -7.10 11.66 -0.89
C ASN A 56 -5.83 10.95 -0.42
N PRO A 57 -5.89 9.62 -0.22
CA PRO A 57 -4.74 8.88 0.30
C PRO A 57 -3.60 8.81 -0.70
N LEU A 58 -2.39 8.99 -0.19
CA LEU A 58 -1.13 8.93 -0.91
C LEU A 58 -0.21 7.88 -0.29
N LEU A 59 0.56 7.20 -1.15
CA LEU A 59 1.72 6.42 -0.74
C LEU A 59 2.99 7.13 -1.20
N PHE A 60 3.89 7.38 -0.25
CA PHE A 60 5.21 7.94 -0.47
C PHE A 60 6.27 6.84 -0.43
N ALA A 61 7.21 6.90 -1.37
CA ALA A 61 8.39 6.04 -1.41
C ALA A 61 9.66 6.88 -1.39
N PHE A 62 10.51 6.63 -0.39
CA PHE A 62 11.81 7.29 -0.25
C PHE A 62 12.88 6.33 -0.76
N THR A 63 13.51 6.71 -1.86
CA THR A 63 14.42 5.83 -2.60
C THR A 63 15.86 6.22 -2.40
N HIS A 64 16.77 5.25 -2.47
CA HIS A 64 18.20 5.54 -2.46
C HIS A 64 18.62 6.21 -3.78
N GLY A 65 19.11 7.45 -3.72
CA GLY A 65 19.70 8.17 -4.86
C GLY A 65 18.72 8.71 -5.92
N ARG A 66 17.40 8.51 -5.79
CA ARG A 66 16.38 9.02 -6.73
C ARG A 66 15.30 9.90 -6.11
N GLY A 67 15.51 10.32 -4.85
CA GLY A 67 14.60 11.21 -4.13
C GLY A 67 13.34 10.52 -3.62
N ALA A 68 12.30 11.32 -3.39
CA ALA A 68 11.00 10.86 -2.92
C ALA A 68 9.99 10.85 -4.07
N TRP A 69 9.15 9.81 -4.09
CA TRP A 69 8.09 9.59 -5.06
C TRP A 69 6.76 9.49 -4.32
N ARG A 70 5.66 9.85 -4.98
CA ARG A 70 4.31 9.64 -4.44
C ARG A 70 3.36 9.18 -5.53
N VAL A 71 2.40 8.34 -5.15
CA VAL A 71 1.27 7.95 -6.01
C VAL A 71 -0.03 8.09 -5.24
N GLY A 72 -1.11 8.38 -5.95
CA GLY A 72 -2.46 8.33 -5.42
C GLY A 72 -2.88 6.88 -5.16
N LEU A 73 -3.45 6.63 -3.98
CA LEU A 73 -4.08 5.35 -3.69
C LEU A 73 -5.56 5.43 -4.08
N ASN A 74 -5.98 4.57 -5.00
CA ASN A 74 -7.42 4.40 -5.20
C ASN A 74 -8.00 3.79 -3.91
N PRO A 75 -9.12 4.34 -3.39
CA PRO A 75 -9.82 3.71 -2.29
C PRO A 75 -10.18 2.28 -2.70
N ALA A 76 -9.94 1.33 -1.81
CA ALA A 76 -10.17 -0.07 -2.10
C ALA A 76 -11.63 -0.25 -2.56
N LYS A 77 -11.84 -1.01 -3.64
CA LYS A 77 -13.17 -1.56 -3.93
C LYS A 77 -13.58 -2.30 -2.66
N SER A 78 -14.64 -1.85 -2.00
CA SER A 78 -15.11 -2.47 -0.77
C SER A 78 -15.36 -3.95 -1.07
N ASN A 79 -14.57 -4.84 -0.45
CA ASN A 79 -14.96 -6.23 -0.41
C ASN A 79 -16.26 -6.27 0.42
N PRO A 80 -17.35 -6.87 -0.09
CA PRO A 80 -18.56 -7.01 0.71
C PRO A 80 -18.17 -7.76 1.99
N ARG A 81 -18.26 -7.08 3.14
CA ARG A 81 -18.10 -7.72 4.44
C ARG A 81 -19.07 -8.90 4.47
N LYS A 82 -18.57 -10.13 4.66
CA LYS A 82 -19.45 -11.26 4.96
C LYS A 82 -20.35 -10.81 6.13
N PRO A 83 -21.68 -10.89 6.03
CA PRO A 83 -22.55 -10.53 7.13
C PRO A 83 -22.17 -11.41 8.33
N THR A 84 -21.70 -10.79 9.41
CA THR A 84 -21.51 -11.47 10.68
C THR A 84 -22.90 -11.88 11.16
N GLY A 85 -23.24 -13.16 10.96
CA GLY A 85 -24.52 -13.71 11.37
C GLY A 85 -24.71 -13.51 12.87
N ARG A 86 -25.66 -12.65 13.24
CA ARG A 86 -26.15 -12.56 14.61
C ARG A 86 -26.88 -13.87 14.90
N ARG A 87 -26.24 -14.78 15.63
CA ARG A 87 -26.95 -15.89 16.27
C ARG A 87 -27.86 -15.30 17.34
N SER A 88 -29.14 -15.23 17.05
CA SER A 88 -30.17 -15.11 18.07
C SER A 88 -30.36 -16.51 18.68
N TYR A 89 -30.19 -16.61 19.99
CA TYR A 89 -30.77 -17.67 20.81
C TYR A 89 -32.10 -17.16 21.38
#